data_AF-A0A535J921-F1
#
_entry.id   AF-A0A535J921-F1
#
_cell.length_a   1.000
_cell.length_b   1.000
_cell.length_c   1.000
_cell.angle_alpha   90.00
_cell.angle_beta   90.00
_cell.angle_gamma   90.00
#
_symmetry.space_group_name_H-M   'P 1'
#
loop_
_entity.id
_entity.type
_entity.pdbx_description
1 polymer ?
#
loop_
_entity_poly.entity_id
_entity_poly.type
_entity_poly.pdbx_seq_one_letter_code
_entity_poly.pdbx_strand_id
1 'polypeptide(L)'
;AYLSLLRSADVIVGNSSSGLLEAPSFGTPVVNVGPRQRGRLRAANVIDAEPDARAIRKAITTALGSAFRRRARKAVNPYGRPGASERIVKILLTVPLGTRLLEKRVSRGQVRQAPEPIRR
;
A
#
# COMPACT_ATOMS: atom_id res chain seq x y z
N ALA A 1 -8.67 19.50 -0.62
CA ALA A 1 -7.58 20.24 0.06
C ALA A 1 -6.29 19.42 0.16
N TYR A 2 -6.27 18.28 0.88
CA TYR A 2 -5.02 17.52 1.14
C TYR A 2 -4.28 16.99 -0.11
N LEU A 3 -4.97 16.29 -1.03
CA LEU A 3 -4.30 15.70 -2.20
C LEU A 3 -3.67 16.75 -3.13
N SER A 4 -4.27 17.94 -3.23
CA SER A 4 -3.71 19.07 -3.96
C SER A 4 -2.39 19.56 -3.34
N LEU A 5 -2.32 19.59 -2.01
CA LEU A 5 -1.09 19.90 -1.28
C LEU A 5 -0.05 18.79 -1.49
N LEU A 6 -0.45 17.52 -1.38
CA LEU A 6 0.43 16.38 -1.60
C LEU A 6 1.08 16.39 -3.00
N ARG A 7 0.30 16.73 -4.03
CA ARG A 7 0.79 16.88 -5.41
C ARG A 7 1.80 18.01 -5.58
N SER A 8 1.68 19.06 -4.77
CA SER A 8 2.50 20.28 -4.89
C SER A 8 3.69 20.30 -3.93
N ALA A 9 3.72 19.40 -2.94
CA ALA A 9 4.78 19.32 -1.95
C ALA A 9 6.07 18.73 -2.54
N ASP A 10 7.22 19.26 -2.12
CA ASP A 10 8.53 18.69 -2.48
C ASP A 10 8.86 17.40 -1.73
N VAL A 11 8.32 17.24 -0.51
CA VAL A 11 8.47 16.05 0.32
C VAL A 11 7.35 16.01 1.37
N ILE A 12 6.86 14.82 1.70
CA ILE A 12 6.06 14.59 2.90
C ILE A 12 6.89 13.84 3.94
N VAL A 13 6.85 14.28 5.19
CA VAL A 13 7.61 13.71 6.31
C VAL A 13 6.65 13.29 7.41
N GLY A 14 6.84 12.08 7.95
CA GLY A 14 6.03 11.56 9.05
C GLY A 14 5.82 10.07 8.90
N ASN A 15 4.71 9.53 9.39
CA ASN A 15 4.42 8.09 9.31
C ASN A 15 2.99 7.79 8.87
N SER A 16 2.36 8.75 8.19
CA SER A 16 1.01 8.56 7.62
C SER A 16 1.02 7.46 6.57
N SER A 17 -0.06 6.69 6.51
CA SER A 17 -0.30 5.76 5.40
C SER A 17 -0.22 6.45 4.05
N SER A 18 -0.51 7.75 4.00
CA SER A 18 -0.53 8.49 2.75
C SER A 18 0.83 8.59 2.06
N GLY A 19 1.91 8.53 2.83
CA GLY A 19 3.25 8.41 2.25
C GLY A 19 3.44 7.14 1.43
N LEU A 20 2.73 6.06 1.75
CA LEU A 20 2.83 4.79 1.02
C LEU A 20 1.72 4.59 0.00
N LEU A 21 0.51 5.07 0.29
CA LEU A 21 -0.69 4.74 -0.49
C LEU A 21 -0.97 5.76 -1.58
N GLU A 22 -0.91 7.06 -1.30
CA GLU A 22 -1.27 8.09 -2.28
C GLU A 22 -0.04 8.80 -2.87
N ALA A 23 0.99 9.09 -2.06
CA ALA A 23 2.17 9.84 -2.51
C ALA A 23 2.88 9.25 -3.75
N PRO A 24 2.99 7.91 -3.93
CA PRO A 24 3.58 7.36 -5.15
C PRO A 24 2.83 7.75 -6.42
N SER A 25 1.49 7.92 -6.35
CA SER A 25 0.67 8.33 -7.51
C SER A 25 0.94 9.76 -7.98
N PHE A 26 1.48 10.61 -7.10
CA PHE A 26 1.88 11.98 -7.44
C PHE A 26 3.38 12.11 -7.72
N GLY A 27 4.15 11.05 -7.51
CA GLY A 27 5.61 11.09 -7.57
C GLY A 27 6.25 11.93 -6.47
N THR A 28 5.52 12.19 -5.38
CA THR A 28 5.98 13.01 -4.26
C THR A 28 6.95 12.22 -3.39
N PRO A 29 8.18 12.70 -3.13
CA PRO A 29 9.11 12.09 -2.17
C PRO A 29 8.51 11.95 -0.77
N VAL A 30 8.86 10.87 -0.07
CA VAL A 30 8.34 10.54 1.25
C VAL A 30 9.49 10.19 2.18
N VAL A 31 9.52 10.81 3.36
CA VAL A 31 10.34 10.38 4.50
C VAL A 31 9.40 9.71 5.51
N ASN A 32 9.43 8.38 5.56
CA ASN A 32 8.66 7.57 6.50
C ASN A 32 9.45 7.40 7.81
N VAL A 33 8.90 7.89 8.92
CA VAL A 33 9.58 7.98 10.21
C VAL A 33 9.11 6.87 11.16
N GLY A 34 10.06 6.05 11.61
CA GLY A 34 9.82 5.02 12.61
C GLY A 34 9.01 3.81 12.11
N PRO A 35 8.58 2.92 13.04
CA PRO A 35 8.19 1.56 12.69
C PRO A 35 6.73 1.40 12.25
N ARG A 36 5.90 2.44 12.31
CA ARG A 36 4.44 2.34 12.10
C ARG A 36 4.06 1.65 10.79
N GLN A 37 4.82 1.88 9.72
CA GLN A 37 4.55 1.33 8.39
C GLN A 37 5.39 0.07 8.05
N ARG A 38 5.93 -0.61 9.06
CA ARG A 38 6.67 -1.88 8.87
C ARG A 38 5.77 -2.94 8.25
N GLY A 39 6.32 -3.75 7.34
CA GLY A 39 5.58 -4.80 6.61
C GLY A 39 4.72 -4.31 5.44
N ARG A 40 4.58 -2.98 5.24
CA ARG A 40 3.87 -2.43 4.09
C ARG A 40 4.79 -2.30 2.87
N LEU A 41 4.18 -2.44 1.68
CA LEU A 41 4.86 -2.25 0.40
C LEU A 41 5.35 -0.81 0.29
N ARG A 42 6.52 -0.64 -0.33
CA ARG A 42 7.16 0.66 -0.53
C ARG A 42 7.42 0.87 -2.01
N ALA A 43 7.08 2.05 -2.50
CA ALA A 43 7.46 2.47 -3.84
C ALA A 43 8.82 3.18 -3.82
N ALA A 44 9.37 3.45 -5.00
CA ALA A 44 10.67 4.08 -5.16
C ALA A 44 10.70 5.57 -4.74
N ASN A 45 9.61 6.17 -4.27
CA ASN A 45 9.57 7.52 -3.71
C ASN A 45 9.81 7.58 -2.19
N VAL A 46 9.97 6.43 -1.52
CA VAL A 46 10.06 6.36 -0.05
C VAL A 46 11.51 6.25 0.43
N ILE A 47 11.83 6.97 1.51
CA ILE A 47 13.02 6.83 2.36
C ILE A 47 12.52 6.54 3.77
N ASP A 48 12.99 5.48 4.41
CA ASP A 48 12.76 5.26 5.84
C ASP A 48 13.81 6.00 6.67
N ALA A 49 13.37 6.57 7.80
CA ALA A 49 14.22 7.21 8.78
C ALA A 49 13.84 6.73 10.19
N GLU A 50 14.84 6.54 11.04
CA GLU A 50 14.62 6.39 12.48
C GLU A 50 14.02 7.67 13.06
N PRO A 51 13.26 7.60 14.17
CA PRO A 51 12.66 8.76 14.84
C PRO A 51 13.71 9.58 15.62
N ASP A 52 14.79 9.93 14.93
CA ASP A 52 15.93 10.69 15.41
C ASP A 52 16.14 11.91 14.51
N ALA A 53 16.46 13.07 15.11
CA ALA A 53 16.57 14.33 14.39
C ALA A 53 17.67 14.31 13.32
N ARG A 54 18.80 13.61 13.55
CA ARG A 54 19.89 13.51 12.58
C ARG A 54 19.49 12.60 11.41
N ALA A 55 18.86 11.46 11.69
CA ALA A 55 18.34 10.54 10.69
C ALA A 55 17.28 11.21 9.81
N ILE A 56 16.29 11.88 10.42
CA ILE A 56 15.22 12.60 9.72
C ILE A 56 15.82 13.70 8.84
N ARG A 57 16.75 14.52 9.35
CA ARG A 57 17.41 15.56 8.57
C ARG A 57 18.13 14.99 7.34
N LYS A 58 18.91 13.91 7.52
CA LYS A 58 19.61 13.25 6.41
C LYS A 58 18.63 12.72 5.34
N ALA A 59 17.53 12.13 5.77
CA ALA A 59 16.50 11.62 4.87
C ALA A 59 15.81 12.76 4.09
N ILE A 60 15.48 13.87 4.76
CA ILE A 60 14.91 15.06 4.11
C ILE A 60 15.87 15.63 3.06
N THR A 61 17.15 15.83 3.41
CA THR A 61 18.16 16.32 2.45
C THR A 61 18.27 15.41 1.23
N THR A 62 18.22 14.09 1.44
CA THR A 62 18.25 13.11 0.35
C THR A 62 16.99 13.20 -0.51
N ALA A 63 15.82 13.28 0.10
CA ALA A 63 14.52 13.35 -0.57
C ALA A 63 14.39 14.59 -1.46
N LEU A 64 14.91 15.74 -1.00
CA LEU A 64 14.94 17.01 -1.75
C LEU A 64 15.97 17.00 -2.90
N GLY A 65 16.94 16.08 -2.88
CA GLY A 65 17.96 15.96 -3.92
C GLY A 65 17.39 15.63 -5.30
N SER A 66 17.99 16.21 -6.35
CA SER A 66 17.48 16.08 -7.73
C SER A 66 17.40 14.63 -8.22
N ALA A 67 18.38 13.79 -7.84
CA ALA A 67 18.40 12.37 -8.16
C ALA A 67 17.20 11.63 -7.55
N PHE A 68 16.90 11.91 -6.28
CA PHE A 68 15.78 11.28 -5.59
C PHE A 68 14.44 11.75 -6.14
N ARG A 69 14.28 13.06 -6.40
CA ARG A 69 13.07 13.61 -7.03
C ARG A 69 12.81 12.98 -8.41
N ARG A 70 13.86 12.72 -9.21
CA ARG A 70 13.74 11.97 -10.48
C ARG A 70 13.29 10.52 -10.25
N ARG A 71 13.81 9.85 -9.22
CA ARG A 71 13.40 8.48 -8.83
C ARG A 71 11.94 8.45 -8.39
N ALA A 72 11.52 9.39 -7.56
CA ALA A 72 10.17 9.50 -7.03
C ALA A 72 9.13 9.73 -8.15
N ARG A 73 9.41 10.60 -9.13
CA ARG A 73 8.53 10.81 -10.29
C ARG A 73 8.31 9.58 -11.17
N LYS A 74 9.22 8.60 -11.11
CA LYS A 74 9.11 7.33 -11.84
C LYS A 74 8.55 6.20 -10.97
N ALA A 75 8.18 6.49 -9.72
CA ALA A 75 7.68 5.47 -8.82
C ALA A 75 6.34 4.92 -9.32
N VAL A 76 6.22 3.60 -9.33
CA VAL A 76 4.95 2.92 -9.57
C VAL A 76 4.27 2.71 -8.22
N ASN A 77 2.98 3.04 -8.14
CA ASN A 77 2.21 2.81 -6.91
C ASN A 77 1.87 1.31 -6.78
N PRO A 78 2.41 0.59 -5.77
CA PRO A 78 2.14 -0.84 -5.59
C PRO A 78 0.72 -1.12 -5.09
N TYR A 79 0.02 -0.11 -4.57
CA TYR A 79 -1.31 -0.26 -3.98
C TYR A 79 -2.45 -0.16 -5.00
N GLY A 80 -2.15 0.22 -6.24
CA GLY A 80 -3.18 0.19 -7.25
C GLY A 80 -2.86 0.97 -8.51
N ARG A 81 -3.78 0.80 -9.44
CA ARG A 81 -3.85 1.49 -10.72
C ARG A 81 -5.28 2.01 -10.91
N PRO A 82 -5.49 3.00 -11.80
CA PRO A 82 -6.82 3.47 -12.16
C PRO A 82 -7.79 2.32 -12.51
N GLY A 83 -9.09 2.59 -12.39
CA GLY A 83 -10.12 1.60 -12.73
C GLY A 83 -10.68 0.81 -11.53
N ALA A 84 -10.35 1.18 -10.28
CA ALA A 84 -10.80 0.42 -9.10
C ALA A 84 -12.32 0.45 -8.95
N SER A 85 -12.92 1.64 -9.03
CA SER A 85 -14.36 1.84 -8.93
C SER A 85 -15.12 1.10 -10.02
N GLU A 86 -14.64 1.16 -11.26
CA GLU A 86 -15.23 0.49 -12.42
C GLU A 86 -15.20 -1.04 -12.25
N ARG A 87 -14.10 -1.59 -11.75
CA ARG A 87 -14.00 -3.03 -11.43
C ARG A 87 -14.96 -3.41 -10.31
N ILE A 88 -15.04 -2.60 -9.26
CA ILE A 88 -15.94 -2.86 -8.13
C ILE A 88 -17.40 -2.83 -8.61
N VAL A 89 -17.82 -1.77 -9.30
CA VAL A 89 -19.17 -1.62 -9.86
C VAL A 89 -19.50 -2.79 -10.79
N LYS A 90 -18.59 -3.16 -11.69
CA LYS A 90 -18.77 -4.32 -12.56
C LYS A 90 -19.04 -5.59 -11.75
N ILE A 91 -18.27 -5.86 -10.70
CA ILE A 91 -18.47 -7.05 -9.86
C ILE A 91 -19.83 -6.98 -9.16
N LEU A 92 -20.17 -5.83 -8.55
CA LEU A 92 -21.44 -5.67 -7.83
C LEU A 92 -22.67 -5.85 -8.73
N LEU A 93 -22.59 -5.42 -9.99
CA LEU A 93 -23.68 -5.56 -10.96
C LEU A 93 -23.78 -6.96 -11.58
N THR A 94 -22.68 -7.71 -11.62
CA THR A 94 -22.61 -9.01 -12.32
C THR A 94 -22.63 -10.21 -11.38
N VAL A 95 -22.41 -10.02 -10.08
CA VAL A 95 -22.40 -11.12 -9.11
C VAL A 95 -23.81 -11.71 -8.97
N PRO A 96 -23.99 -13.03 -9.19
CA PRO A 96 -25.28 -13.67 -8.98
C PRO A 96 -25.68 -13.61 -7.50
N LEU A 97 -26.90 -13.13 -7.23
CA LEU A 97 -27.46 -13.10 -5.89
C LEU A 97 -27.98 -14.50 -5.51
N GLY A 98 -27.69 -14.96 -4.29
CA GLY A 98 -28.15 -16.26 -3.81
C GLY A 98 -27.51 -16.69 -2.49
N THR A 99 -27.90 -17.86 -1.99
CA THR A 99 -27.46 -18.42 -0.70
C THR A 99 -25.93 -18.55 -0.58
N ARG A 100 -25.22 -18.71 -1.71
CA ARG A 100 -23.75 -18.73 -1.76
C ARG A 100 -23.10 -17.47 -1.19
N LEU A 101 -23.75 -16.32 -1.24
CA LEU A 101 -23.26 -15.08 -0.63
C LEU A 101 -23.48 -15.03 0.90
N LEU A 102 -24.39 -15.86 1.42
CA LEU A 102 -24.68 -15.98 2.85
C LEU A 102 -23.76 -17.02 3.54
N GLU A 103 -23.21 -17.95 2.75
CA GLU A 103 -22.31 -18.99 3.24
C GLU A 103 -20.87 -18.47 3.39
N LYS A 104 -20.36 -18.41 4.63
CA LYS A 104 -18.94 -18.13 4.89
C LYS A 104 -18.09 -19.34 4.50
N ARG A 105 -17.54 -19.33 3.28
CA ARG A 105 -16.60 -20.36 2.82
C ARG A 105 -15.18 -20.02 3.28
N VAL A 106 -14.75 -20.61 4.39
CA VAL A 106 -13.35 -20.64 4.76
C VAL A 106 -12.69 -21.71 3.88
N SER A 107 -11.70 -21.35 3.08
CA SER A 107 -10.90 -22.33 2.36
C SER A 107 -10.27 -23.29 3.37
N ARG A 108 -10.77 -24.52 3.46
CA ARG A 108 -10.00 -25.60 4.07
C ARG A 108 -8.76 -25.75 3.18
N GLY A 109 -7.60 -25.29 3.64
CA GLY A 109 -6.35 -25.86 3.19
C GLY A 109 -6.49 -27.38 3.30
N GLN A 110 -6.03 -28.13 2.29
CA GLN A 110 -6.20 -29.57 2.16
C GLN A 110 -6.16 -30.29 3.52
N VAL A 111 -7.33 -30.56 4.12
CA VAL A 111 -7.43 -31.49 5.23
C VAL A 111 -7.39 -32.85 4.58
N ARG A 112 -6.24 -33.53 4.67
CA ARG A 112 -6.13 -34.95 4.32
C ARG A 112 -7.30 -35.67 5.00
N GLN A 113 -8.09 -36.42 4.23
CA GLN A 113 -9.13 -37.28 4.78
C GLN A 113 -8.51 -38.09 5.93
N ALA A 114 -9.13 -38.03 7.11
CA ALA A 114 -8.85 -39.02 8.13
C ALA A 114 -9.18 -40.40 7.54
N PRO A 115 -8.37 -41.44 7.78
CA PRO A 115 -8.66 -42.76 7.26
C PRO A 115 -10.03 -43.22 7.77
N GLU A 116 -10.75 -43.98 6.93
CA GLU A 116 -12.04 -44.55 7.30
C GLU A 116 -11.92 -45.33 8.62
N PRO A 117 -12.96 -45.31 9.47
CA PRO A 117 -12.99 -46.16 10.66
C PRO A 117 -12.87 -47.62 10.22
N ILE A 118 -11.91 -48.32 10.83
CA ILE A 118 -11.69 -49.75 10.63
C ILE A 118 -13.03 -50.46 10.86
N ARG A 119 -13.54 -51.13 9.82
CA ARG A 119 -14.72 -51.99 9.94
C ARG A 119 -14.31 -53.27 10.67
N ARG A 120 -14.77 -53.34 11.93
CA ARG A 120 -14.75 -54.46 12.89
C ARG A 120 -13.39 -54.85 13.45
#